data_AF-A0A0V0X3Z3-F1
#
_entry.id   AF-A0A0V0X3Z3-F1
#
_cell.length_a   1.000
_cell.length_b   1.000
_cell.length_c   1.000
_cell.angle_alpha   90.00
_cell.angle_beta   90.00
_cell.angle_gamma   90.00
#
_symmetry.space_group_name_H-M   'P 1'
#
loop_
_entity.id
_entity.type
_entity.pdbx_description
1 polymer ?
#
loop_
_entity_poly.entity_id
_entity_poly.type
_entity_poly.pdbx_seq_one_letter_code
_entity_poly.pdbx_strand_id
1 'polypeptide(L)'
;MVIMKRILSVLFLISYMKEANGCLRHDACNPQNALCFLRKCIAADLLPMDSCTTNAQCFTRGIGVGNLGRGCKEGRCYHIKVAPGSYGCVTQEQCIGQAICIRRHCVYAEPSGLRCGRCGSCPLGERCIGGLCFQPVRDFDSFTNKRKDMVEMLAETFKSAVYQQFPEYAGTLDSALQKCGLE
;
A
#
# COMPACT_ATOMS: atom_id res chain seq x y z
N MET A 1 27.47 -13.79 38.68
CA MET A 1 27.66 -12.61 37.80
C MET A 1 27.74 -12.92 36.30
N VAL A 2 28.24 -14.08 35.85
CA VAL A 2 28.33 -14.44 34.42
C VAL A 2 26.94 -14.67 33.77
N ILE A 3 26.01 -15.27 34.51
CA ILE A 3 24.64 -15.57 34.04
C ILE A 3 23.86 -14.28 33.76
N MET A 4 23.96 -13.27 34.64
CA MET A 4 23.27 -11.99 34.48
C MET A 4 23.77 -11.21 33.24
N LYS A 5 25.08 -11.22 32.95
CA LYS A 5 25.65 -10.63 31.72
C LYS A 5 25.16 -11.33 30.44
N ARG A 6 24.99 -12.66 30.47
CA ARG A 6 24.44 -13.41 29.32
C ARG A 6 22.96 -13.11 29.11
N ILE A 7 22.17 -12.99 30.18
CA ILE A 7 20.77 -12.60 30.10
C ILE A 7 20.63 -11.19 29.53
N LEU A 8 21.42 -10.21 30.03
CA LEU A 8 21.45 -8.86 29.48
C LEU A 8 21.86 -8.83 28.01
N SER A 9 22.86 -9.62 27.61
CA SER A 9 23.29 -9.73 26.20
C SER A 9 22.22 -10.33 25.28
N VAL A 10 21.51 -11.37 25.75
CA VAL A 10 20.39 -11.98 25.01
C VAL A 10 19.21 -11.02 24.92
N LEU A 11 18.88 -10.32 26.00
CA LEU A 11 17.84 -9.29 25.99
C LEU A 11 18.19 -8.14 25.05
N PHE A 12 19.46 -7.71 25.01
CA PHE A 12 19.95 -6.70 24.08
C PHE A 12 19.80 -7.14 22.61
N LEU A 13 20.13 -8.41 22.30
CA LEU A 13 19.92 -9.00 20.98
C LEU A 13 18.42 -9.12 20.62
N ILE A 14 17.57 -9.54 21.56
CA ILE A 14 16.12 -9.62 21.35
C ILE A 14 15.52 -8.22 21.10
N SER A 15 15.96 -7.19 21.83
CA SER A 15 15.56 -5.81 21.57
C SER A 15 16.09 -5.27 20.24
N TYR A 16 17.28 -5.70 19.79
CA TYR A 16 17.81 -5.36 18.48
C TYR A 16 17.01 -6.01 17.33
N MET A 17 16.46 -7.20 17.55
CA MET A 17 15.58 -7.89 16.60
C MET A 17 14.14 -7.34 16.61
N LYS A 18 13.81 -6.38 17.49
CA LYS A 18 12.47 -5.79 17.62
C LYS A 18 12.05 -4.90 16.43
N GLU A 19 12.94 -4.71 15.46
CA GLU A 19 12.68 -4.05 14.17
C GLU A 19 12.21 -5.03 13.07
N ALA A 20 11.52 -6.11 13.46
CA ALA A 20 11.17 -7.24 12.60
C ALA A 20 9.66 -7.43 12.36
N ASN A 21 8.82 -6.42 12.63
CA ASN A 21 7.34 -6.49 12.60
C ASN A 21 6.71 -6.59 11.18
N GLY A 22 7.50 -6.91 10.16
CA GLY A 22 7.00 -7.12 8.81
C GLY A 22 6.57 -8.56 8.55
N CYS A 23 5.85 -8.79 7.45
CA CYS A 23 5.51 -10.13 7.01
C CYS A 23 6.77 -10.90 6.52
N LEU A 24 6.78 -12.23 6.66
CA LEU A 24 7.85 -13.09 6.13
C LEU A 24 7.38 -13.97 4.96
N ARG A 25 6.09 -14.31 4.92
CA ARG A 25 5.45 -15.15 3.91
C ARG A 25 4.08 -14.58 3.57
N HIS A 26 3.52 -14.94 2.41
CA HIS A 26 2.23 -14.41 1.96
C HIS A 26 1.08 -14.73 2.91
N ASP A 27 1.09 -15.90 3.55
CA ASP A 27 0.06 -16.32 4.52
C ASP A 27 0.10 -15.52 5.83
N ALA A 28 1.18 -14.78 6.11
CA ALA A 28 1.27 -13.90 7.27
C ALA A 28 0.53 -12.56 7.06
N CYS A 29 0.01 -12.31 5.86
CA CYS A 29 -0.70 -11.08 5.55
C CYS A 29 -2.20 -11.19 5.83
N ASN A 30 -2.71 -10.23 6.58
CA ASN A 30 -4.14 -10.00 6.79
C ASN A 30 -4.43 -8.54 6.34
N PRO A 31 -5.32 -8.30 5.36
CA PRO A 31 -6.40 -9.14 4.83
C PRO A 31 -5.99 -10.27 3.87
N GLN A 32 -6.96 -11.13 3.49
CA GLN A 32 -6.74 -12.30 2.62
C GLN A 32 -6.18 -11.90 1.24
N ASN A 33 -6.63 -10.79 0.67
CA ASN A 33 -6.21 -10.29 -0.65
C ASN A 33 -4.93 -9.44 -0.56
N ALA A 34 -3.88 -9.97 0.07
CA ALA A 34 -2.60 -9.28 0.22
C ALA A 34 -1.42 -10.25 0.17
N LEU A 35 -0.37 -9.85 -0.55
CA LEU A 35 0.88 -10.58 -0.68
C LEU A 35 2.01 -9.89 0.09
N CYS A 36 2.80 -10.70 0.79
CA CYS A 36 4.02 -10.25 1.44
C CYS A 36 5.18 -10.01 0.45
N PHE A 37 5.64 -8.77 0.32
CA PHE A 37 6.88 -8.44 -0.37
C PHE A 37 7.65 -7.36 0.39
N LEU A 38 8.98 -7.52 0.49
CA LEU A 38 9.85 -6.56 1.18
C LEU A 38 9.34 -6.22 2.59
N ARG A 39 8.92 -7.24 3.37
CA ARG A 39 8.38 -7.11 4.73
C ARG A 39 7.06 -6.34 4.84
N LYS A 40 6.42 -5.98 3.73
CA LYS A 40 5.12 -5.31 3.69
C LYS A 40 4.05 -6.19 3.05
N CYS A 41 2.85 -6.14 3.60
CA CYS A 41 1.67 -6.72 2.96
C CYS A 41 1.12 -5.71 1.95
N ILE A 42 0.96 -6.17 0.71
CA ILE A 42 0.56 -5.33 -0.43
C ILE A 42 -0.73 -5.89 -0.96
N ALA A 43 -1.74 -5.03 -1.15
CA ALA A 43 -3.02 -5.40 -1.74
C ALA A 43 -2.81 -6.12 -3.08
N ALA A 44 -3.58 -7.17 -3.31
CA ALA A 44 -3.42 -8.05 -4.46
C ALA A 44 -4.77 -8.53 -4.98
N ASP A 45 -4.87 -8.70 -6.29
CA ASP A 45 -6.05 -9.25 -6.95
C ASP A 45 -5.87 -10.77 -7.13
N LEU A 46 -6.97 -11.51 -7.00
CA LEU A 46 -6.99 -12.93 -7.27
C LEU A 46 -6.78 -13.20 -8.77
N LEU A 47 -5.93 -14.17 -9.08
CA LEU A 47 -5.74 -14.64 -10.45
C LEU A 47 -6.65 -15.83 -10.78
N PRO A 48 -7.25 -15.89 -11.98
CA PRO A 48 -8.06 -17.02 -12.43
C PRO A 48 -7.17 -18.18 -12.88
N MET A 49 -6.52 -18.84 -11.92
CA MET A 49 -5.60 -19.95 -12.16
C MET A 49 -5.91 -21.11 -11.21
N ASP A 50 -5.41 -22.29 -11.55
CA ASP A 50 -5.50 -23.48 -10.69
C ASP A 50 -4.84 -23.25 -9.33
N SER A 51 -5.18 -24.12 -8.38
CA SER A 51 -4.61 -24.08 -7.04
C SER A 51 -3.08 -24.19 -7.06
N CYS A 52 -2.43 -23.52 -6.12
CA CYS A 52 -0.98 -23.49 -6.02
C CYS A 52 -0.48 -23.99 -4.66
N THR A 53 0.78 -24.38 -4.63
CA THR A 53 1.55 -24.65 -3.40
C THR A 53 2.84 -23.82 -3.34
N THR A 54 3.25 -23.28 -4.50
CA THR A 54 4.46 -22.45 -4.65
C THR A 54 4.18 -21.22 -5.52
N ASN A 55 4.96 -20.15 -5.33
CA ASN A 55 4.83 -18.94 -6.14
C ASN A 55 5.05 -19.17 -7.64
N ALA A 56 5.90 -20.14 -8.01
CA ALA A 56 6.24 -20.43 -9.40
C ALA A 56 5.03 -20.95 -10.20
N GLN A 57 4.10 -21.66 -9.54
CA GLN A 57 2.85 -22.09 -10.18
C GLN A 57 1.93 -20.92 -10.54
N CYS A 58 2.13 -19.76 -9.92
CA CYS A 58 1.39 -18.55 -10.25
C CYS A 58 2.01 -17.75 -11.41
N PHE A 59 3.11 -18.22 -11.99
CA PHE A 59 3.78 -17.53 -13.09
C PHE A 59 3.20 -17.93 -14.44
N THR A 60 2.98 -16.94 -15.31
CA THR A 60 2.57 -17.16 -16.69
C THR A 60 3.81 -17.10 -17.60
N ARG A 61 3.89 -17.97 -18.60
CA ARG A 61 4.96 -17.92 -19.60
C ARG A 61 4.83 -16.66 -20.46
N GLY A 62 5.96 -16.05 -20.82
CA GLY A 62 5.99 -14.88 -21.73
C GLY A 62 5.75 -13.51 -21.09
N ILE A 63 5.31 -13.42 -19.82
CA ILE A 63 5.03 -12.12 -19.18
C ILE A 63 6.21 -11.52 -18.40
N GLY A 64 7.33 -12.24 -18.29
CA GLY A 64 8.61 -11.74 -17.76
C GLY A 64 8.47 -11.05 -16.39
N VAL A 65 8.72 -9.74 -16.36
CA VAL A 65 8.66 -8.90 -15.14
C VAL A 65 7.28 -8.90 -14.46
N GLY A 66 6.20 -9.15 -15.21
CA GLY A 66 4.85 -9.27 -14.65
C GLY A 66 4.70 -10.40 -13.63
N ASN A 67 5.56 -11.43 -13.69
CA ASN A 67 5.57 -12.51 -12.70
C ASN A 67 6.08 -12.06 -11.32
N LEU A 68 6.85 -10.97 -11.24
CA LEU A 68 7.53 -10.57 -9.99
C LEU A 68 6.57 -10.10 -8.89
N GLY A 69 5.35 -9.72 -9.26
CA GLY A 69 4.29 -9.32 -8.33
C GLY A 69 3.35 -10.47 -7.96
N ARG A 70 3.60 -11.69 -8.43
CA ARG A 70 2.70 -12.84 -8.24
C ARG A 70 3.17 -13.74 -7.11
N GLY A 71 2.21 -14.35 -6.41
CA GLY A 71 2.49 -15.23 -5.29
C GLY A 71 1.36 -16.19 -5.00
N CYS A 72 1.72 -17.32 -4.38
CA CYS A 72 0.78 -18.29 -3.86
C CYS A 72 0.48 -17.99 -2.40
N LYS A 73 -0.79 -17.86 -2.05
CA LYS A 73 -1.26 -17.66 -0.68
C LYS A 73 -2.45 -18.56 -0.44
N GLU A 74 -2.40 -19.36 0.62
CA GLU A 74 -3.51 -20.24 1.02
C GLU A 74 -4.08 -21.08 -0.15
N GLY A 75 -3.19 -21.61 -1.00
CA GLY A 75 -3.61 -22.45 -2.12
C GLY A 75 -4.06 -21.70 -3.38
N ARG A 76 -4.07 -20.37 -3.36
CA ARG A 76 -4.60 -19.53 -4.45
C ARG A 76 -3.55 -18.54 -4.94
N CYS A 77 -3.61 -18.25 -6.23
CA CYS A 77 -2.68 -17.33 -6.85
C CYS A 77 -3.22 -15.89 -6.85
N TYR A 78 -2.33 -14.96 -6.50
CA TYR A 78 -2.62 -13.53 -6.49
C TYR A 78 -1.56 -12.75 -7.26
N HIS A 79 -1.92 -11.54 -7.71
CA HIS A 79 -1.01 -10.56 -8.29
C HIS A 79 -1.19 -9.23 -7.58
N ILE A 80 -0.10 -8.59 -7.13
CA ILE A 80 -0.19 -7.27 -6.48
C ILE A 80 -0.96 -6.27 -7.35
N LYS A 81 -1.82 -5.51 -6.69
CA LYS A 81 -2.70 -4.54 -7.32
C LYS A 81 -1.89 -3.34 -7.79
N VAL A 82 -1.88 -3.12 -9.09
CA VAL A 82 -1.09 -2.07 -9.75
C VAL A 82 -1.90 -0.78 -9.80
N ALA A 83 -1.26 0.35 -9.50
CA ALA A 83 -1.86 1.66 -9.66
C ALA A 83 -2.03 1.99 -11.17
N PRO A 84 -3.16 2.59 -11.58
CA PRO A 84 -3.46 2.88 -12.98
C PRO A 84 -2.45 3.83 -13.60
N GLY A 85 -2.24 3.68 -14.92
CA GLY A 85 -1.29 4.51 -15.67
C GLY A 85 0.19 4.10 -15.53
N SER A 86 0.49 2.95 -14.91
CA SER A 86 1.84 2.41 -14.81
C SER A 86 2.05 1.16 -15.68
N TYR A 87 3.15 1.14 -16.44
CA TYR A 87 3.61 -0.02 -17.23
C TYR A 87 4.68 -0.85 -16.50
N GLY A 88 4.83 -0.64 -15.19
CA GLY A 88 5.92 -1.16 -14.37
C GLY A 88 6.97 -0.10 -14.04
N CYS A 89 7.93 -0.47 -13.19
CA CYS A 89 8.95 0.44 -12.69
C CYS A 89 10.30 -0.28 -12.49
N VAL A 90 11.37 0.50 -12.55
CA VAL A 90 12.73 0.13 -12.16
C VAL A 90 13.15 0.99 -10.97
N THR A 91 12.78 2.28 -11.02
CA THR A 91 13.04 3.25 -9.95
C THR A 91 11.74 3.89 -9.46
N GLN A 92 11.79 4.59 -8.32
CA GLN A 92 10.60 5.18 -7.70
C GLN A 92 10.00 6.31 -8.54
N GLU A 93 10.82 7.05 -9.27
CA GLU A 93 10.45 8.25 -10.04
C GLU A 93 9.52 7.92 -11.20
N GLN A 94 9.44 6.65 -11.60
CA GLN A 94 8.53 6.17 -12.65
C GLN A 94 7.11 5.93 -12.13
N CYS A 95 6.90 5.90 -10.81
CA CYS A 95 5.57 5.80 -10.22
C CYS A 95 4.99 7.19 -10.00
N ILE A 96 3.87 7.46 -10.66
CA ILE A 96 3.17 8.74 -10.61
C ILE A 96 2.13 8.72 -9.48
N GLY A 97 1.91 9.86 -8.83
CA GLY A 97 0.91 10.02 -7.80
C GLY A 97 1.27 9.32 -6.49
N GLN A 98 0.26 8.84 -5.76
CA GLN A 98 0.43 8.14 -4.48
C GLN A 98 0.73 6.65 -4.70
N ALA A 99 1.86 6.37 -5.35
CA ALA A 99 2.29 5.00 -5.65
C ALA A 99 3.79 4.81 -5.41
N ILE A 100 4.18 3.59 -5.05
CA ILE A 100 5.59 3.22 -4.84
C ILE A 100 6.01 2.03 -5.70
N CYS A 101 7.29 2.00 -6.08
CA CYS A 101 7.87 0.94 -6.90
C CYS A 101 8.25 -0.27 -6.05
N ILE A 102 7.48 -1.34 -6.16
CA ILE A 102 7.74 -2.64 -5.50
C ILE A 102 7.71 -3.75 -6.54
N ARG A 103 8.74 -4.60 -6.55
CA ARG A 103 8.83 -5.76 -7.46
C ARG A 103 8.56 -5.40 -8.93
N ARG A 104 9.04 -4.23 -9.37
CA ARG A 104 8.81 -3.66 -10.71
C ARG A 104 7.37 -3.27 -11.05
N HIS A 105 6.52 -3.09 -10.04
CA HIS A 105 5.15 -2.60 -10.20
C HIS A 105 4.97 -1.33 -9.36
N CYS A 106 4.27 -0.34 -9.91
CA CYS A 106 3.79 0.78 -9.10
C CYS A 106 2.52 0.35 -8.37
N VAL A 107 2.60 0.24 -7.06
CA VAL A 107 1.46 -0.14 -6.21
C VAL A 107 0.98 1.07 -5.43
N TYR A 108 -0.31 1.11 -5.08
CA TYR A 108 -0.87 2.16 -4.24
C TYR A 108 -0.11 2.29 -2.92
N ALA A 109 0.08 3.52 -2.47
CA ALA A 109 0.85 3.82 -1.28
C ALA A 109 0.20 4.89 -0.42
N GLU A 110 0.43 4.82 0.88
CA GLU A 110 -0.01 5.80 1.88
C GLU A 110 1.17 6.23 2.76
N PRO A 111 1.15 7.44 3.34
CA PRO A 111 2.16 7.87 4.29
C PRO A 111 2.20 6.91 5.49
N SER A 112 3.40 6.49 5.90
CA SER A 112 3.58 5.67 7.11
C SER A 112 3.67 6.51 8.39
N GLY A 113 3.64 7.85 8.26
CA GLY A 113 3.82 8.80 9.36
C GLY A 113 5.28 9.08 9.72
N LEU A 114 6.23 8.37 9.10
CA LEU A 114 7.66 8.58 9.30
C LEU A 114 8.21 9.62 8.32
N ARG A 115 9.22 10.37 8.77
CA ARG A 115 9.97 11.32 7.93
C ARG A 115 11.28 10.69 7.46
N CYS A 116 11.71 11.06 6.26
CA CYS A 116 12.98 10.67 5.67
C CYS A 116 13.75 11.90 5.17
N GLY A 117 15.07 11.78 5.06
CA GLY A 117 15.93 12.90 4.70
C GLY A 117 17.41 12.53 4.76
N ARG A 118 18.27 13.53 5.00
CA ARG A 118 19.73 13.39 4.88
C ARG A 118 20.36 12.28 5.75
N CYS A 119 19.75 11.97 6.90
CA CYS A 119 20.21 10.94 7.83
C CYS A 119 19.14 9.87 8.14
N GLY A 120 17.94 9.98 7.57
CA GLY A 120 16.80 9.11 7.86
C GLY A 120 16.40 8.30 6.64
N SER A 121 16.49 6.97 6.74
CA SER A 121 15.98 6.04 5.73
C SER A 121 14.58 5.55 6.11
N CYS A 122 13.75 5.30 5.10
CA CYS A 122 12.48 4.65 5.35
C CYS A 122 12.69 3.15 5.65
N PRO A 123 11.79 2.53 6.44
CA PRO A 123 11.79 1.10 6.65
C PRO A 123 11.79 0.29 5.34
N LEU A 124 12.21 -0.98 5.43
CA LEU A 124 12.20 -1.87 4.27
C LEU A 124 10.79 -1.98 3.65
N GLY A 125 10.75 -1.89 2.32
CA GLY A 125 9.49 -1.91 1.56
C GLY A 125 8.77 -0.56 1.48
N GLU A 126 9.31 0.48 2.12
CA GLU A 126 8.83 1.87 2.00
C GLU A 126 9.70 2.69 1.05
N ARG A 127 9.20 3.87 0.65
CA ARG A 127 9.93 4.83 -0.19
C ARG A 127 9.83 6.23 0.37
N CYS A 128 10.92 6.97 0.24
CA CYS A 128 10.98 8.37 0.61
C CYS A 128 10.43 9.21 -0.55
N ILE A 129 9.35 9.93 -0.33
CA ILE A 129 8.76 10.85 -1.31
C ILE A 129 8.53 12.19 -0.60
N GLY A 130 9.21 13.25 -1.06
CA GLY A 130 9.04 14.59 -0.49
C GLY A 130 9.39 14.70 1.01
N GLY A 131 10.31 13.88 1.51
CA GLY A 131 10.71 13.89 2.93
C GLY A 131 9.80 13.10 3.87
N LEU A 132 8.80 12.38 3.32
CA LEU A 132 7.93 11.47 4.06
C LEU A 132 8.11 10.04 3.54
N CYS A 133 7.97 9.07 4.44
CA CYS A 133 7.97 7.67 4.08
C CYS A 133 6.57 7.22 3.66
N PHE A 134 6.53 6.48 2.56
CA PHE A 134 5.32 5.89 2.00
C PHE A 134 5.42 4.38 2.03
N GLN A 135 4.40 3.74 2.56
CA GLN A 135 4.26 2.29 2.60
C GLN A 135 3.18 1.83 1.63
N PRO A 136 3.25 0.59 1.10
CA PRO A 136 2.23 0.10 0.20
C PRO A 136 0.93 -0.13 0.96
N VAL A 137 -0.19 0.10 0.28
CA VAL A 137 -1.53 -0.20 0.80
C VAL A 137 -1.68 -1.72 0.91
N ARG A 138 -2.08 -2.19 2.10
CA ARG A 138 -2.33 -3.62 2.37
C ARG A 138 -3.76 -4.07 2.08
N ASP A 139 -4.71 -3.14 2.19
CA ASP A 139 -6.15 -3.35 2.05
C ASP A 139 -6.68 -2.26 1.12
N PHE A 140 -6.95 -2.65 -0.12
CA PHE A 140 -7.36 -1.70 -1.14
C PHE A 140 -8.74 -1.12 -0.87
N ASP A 141 -9.67 -1.94 -0.39
CA ASP A 141 -11.05 -1.53 -0.15
C ASP A 141 -11.10 -0.52 1.01
N SER A 142 -10.36 -0.79 2.08
CA SER A 142 -10.20 0.19 3.19
C SER A 142 -9.57 1.50 2.71
N PHE A 143 -8.56 1.43 1.84
CA PHE A 143 -7.91 2.62 1.29
C PHE A 143 -8.86 3.46 0.41
N THR A 144 -9.62 2.83 -0.47
CA THR A 144 -10.58 3.54 -1.33
C THR A 144 -11.73 4.13 -0.55
N ASN A 145 -12.24 3.42 0.47
CA ASN A 145 -13.31 3.93 1.32
C ASN A 145 -12.86 5.17 2.08
N LYS A 146 -11.69 5.13 2.75
CA LYS A 146 -11.13 6.32 3.42
C LYS A 146 -10.97 7.50 2.47
N ARG A 147 -10.58 7.24 1.23
CA ARG A 147 -10.42 8.30 0.22
C ARG A 147 -11.77 8.88 -0.20
N LYS A 148 -12.78 8.02 -0.38
CA LYS A 148 -14.16 8.43 -0.67
C LYS A 148 -14.71 9.27 0.48
N ASP A 149 -14.61 8.79 1.72
CA ASP A 149 -15.04 9.50 2.94
C ASP A 149 -14.39 10.88 3.05
N MET A 150 -13.08 10.99 2.76
CA MET A 150 -12.36 12.26 2.78
C MET A 150 -12.83 13.21 1.68
N VAL A 151 -13.10 12.71 0.47
CA VAL A 151 -13.59 13.53 -0.64
C VAL A 151 -15.02 14.00 -0.36
N GLU A 152 -15.88 13.14 0.17
CA GLU A 152 -17.24 13.49 0.59
C GLU A 152 -17.22 14.55 1.69
N MET A 153 -16.39 14.38 2.73
CA MET A 153 -16.22 15.38 3.79
C MET A 153 -15.76 16.75 3.24
N LEU A 154 -14.81 16.77 2.31
CA LEU A 154 -14.36 18.01 1.67
C LEU A 154 -15.45 18.63 0.80
N ALA A 155 -16.22 17.81 0.08
CA ALA A 155 -17.33 18.27 -0.74
C ALA A 155 -18.45 18.89 0.12
N GLU A 156 -18.81 18.27 1.24
CA GLU A 156 -19.77 18.81 2.22
C GLU A 156 -19.28 20.12 2.82
N THR A 157 -18.00 20.19 3.20
CA THR A 157 -17.39 21.41 3.75
C THR A 157 -17.44 22.55 2.73
N PHE A 158 -17.10 22.26 1.47
CA PHE A 158 -17.17 23.22 0.38
C PHE A 158 -18.62 23.65 0.11
N LYS A 159 -19.55 22.70 0.05
CA LYS A 159 -20.99 22.96 -0.13
C LYS A 159 -21.55 23.87 0.96
N SER A 160 -21.24 23.59 2.23
CA SER A 160 -21.63 24.43 3.35
C SER A 160 -21.10 25.87 3.22
N ALA A 161 -19.81 26.02 2.88
CA ALA A 161 -19.19 27.33 2.68
C ALA A 161 -19.82 28.11 1.51
N VAL A 162 -20.08 27.44 0.38
CA VAL A 162 -20.73 28.09 -0.78
C VAL A 162 -22.17 28.47 -0.46
N TYR A 163 -22.92 27.64 0.27
CA TYR A 163 -24.32 27.93 0.59
C TYR A 163 -24.45 29.12 1.53
N GLN A 164 -23.49 29.29 2.45
CA GLN A 164 -23.44 30.44 3.34
C GLN A 164 -23.06 31.73 2.60
N GLN A 165 -22.15 31.65 1.63
CA GLN A 165 -21.59 32.82 0.96
C GLN A 165 -22.35 33.23 -0.32
N PHE A 166 -22.93 32.26 -1.04
CA PHE A 166 -23.59 32.44 -2.34
C PHE A 166 -24.78 31.47 -2.51
N PRO A 167 -25.88 31.68 -1.77
CA PRO A 167 -27.02 30.77 -1.76
C PRO A 167 -27.69 30.60 -3.13
N GLU A 168 -27.58 31.59 -4.03
CA GLU A 168 -28.13 31.55 -5.39
C GLU A 168 -27.51 30.46 -6.29
N TYR A 169 -26.31 29.98 -5.97
CA TYR A 169 -25.62 28.93 -6.75
C TYR A 169 -25.81 27.51 -6.20
N ALA A 170 -26.63 27.34 -5.15
CA ALA A 170 -26.81 26.05 -4.49
C ALA A 170 -27.23 24.92 -5.45
N GLY A 171 -28.23 25.16 -6.29
CA GLY A 171 -28.70 24.17 -7.26
C GLY A 171 -27.68 23.83 -8.35
N THR A 172 -26.83 24.79 -8.74
CA THR A 172 -25.74 24.55 -9.70
C THR A 172 -24.65 23.69 -9.08
N LEU A 173 -24.32 23.93 -7.80
CA LEU A 173 -23.34 23.14 -7.07
C LEU A 173 -23.82 21.71 -6.81
N ASP A 174 -25.08 21.51 -6.41
CA ASP A 174 -25.67 20.19 -6.26
C ASP A 174 -25.60 19.37 -7.56
N SER A 175 -25.97 20.00 -8.68
CA SER A 175 -25.91 19.34 -9.99
C SER A 175 -24.47 18.99 -10.42
N ALA A 176 -23.47 19.77 -10.00
CA ALA A 176 -22.07 19.49 -10.26
C ALA A 176 -21.52 18.34 -9.38
N LEU A 177 -21.84 18.34 -8.08
CA LEU A 177 -21.43 17.30 -7.13
C LEU A 177 -22.04 15.93 -7.51
N GLN A 178 -23.30 15.91 -7.94
CA GLN A 178 -23.97 14.70 -8.38
C GLN A 178 -23.33 14.09 -9.64
N LYS A 179 -22.86 14.94 -10.58
CA LYS A 179 -22.07 14.47 -11.75
C LYS A 179 -20.71 13.87 -11.36
N CYS A 180 -20.18 14.23 -10.20
CA CYS A 180 -18.97 13.65 -9.62
C CYS A 180 -19.24 12.41 -8.75
N GLY A 181 -20.51 12.00 -8.58
CA GLY A 181 -20.89 10.86 -7.75
C GLY A 181 -20.74 11.10 -6.24
N LEU A 182 -20.86 12.36 -5.82
CA LEU A 182 -20.82 12.79 -4.42
C LEU A 182 -22.24 13.26 -4.06
N GLU A 183 -22.94 12.53 -3.20
CA GLU A 183 -24.32 12.83 -2.75
C GLU A 183 -24.36 13.14 -1.26
#